data_AF-A0A067MHU5-F1
#
_entry.id   AF-A0A067MHU5-F1
#
_cell.length_a   1.000
_cell.length_b   1.000
_cell.length_c   1.000
_cell.angle_alpha   90.00
_cell.angle_beta   90.00
_cell.angle_gamma   90.00
#
_symmetry.space_group_name_H-M   'P 1'
#
loop_
_entity.id
_entity.type
_entity.pdbx_description
1 polymer ?
#
loop_
_entity_poly.entity_id
_entity_poly.type
_entity_poly.pdbx_seq_one_letter_code
_entity_poly.pdbx_strand_id
1 'polypeptide(L)'
;MQLPGFGIMNRSVENIARIQPSADAFSAAFSSMTGNLLEGLSWKGALVAGGIVLGCLLCVDDKKANVEREQWAHSDIDLYLYGLNSIETADKIDHIFDVFKSNLPPSAPALILRNSKTVTFYSEYPTRRVQIILKLAKTPRDVLSDFDLDICTLGWDGKDVWMLPRCARAIETGYNTFTPSLIYSPHLGEHSAHLRAHRFFKYANKGYGLRFLPSYVDFLGDPPDHIANGPLDFSLLTLEARIHMRNLIRSRHYRDRVFSFQECHPPSIHNKKIGDNCLTGFSLLMRHVALWEAEMDHSCVIKNDHKIILDSQTMDDNPRGSDDSLWYTWDREFSVVKMMSRVNSLNVREEHRLSENFQAACASISKYGAGPAVQLGKQRTSKTCIISHGCPILDLDVL
;
A
#
# COMPACT_ATOMS: atom_id res chain seq x y z
N MET A 1 -10.12 -0.59 -28.40
CA MET A 1 -11.18 0.44 -28.32
C MET A 1 -10.57 1.67 -27.66
N GLN A 2 -10.65 2.86 -28.26
CA GLN A 2 -10.14 4.08 -27.60
C GLN A 2 -11.19 4.54 -26.60
N LEU A 3 -10.95 4.28 -25.31
CA LEU A 3 -11.82 4.74 -24.24
C LEU A 3 -11.75 6.28 -24.14
N PRO A 4 -12.81 6.96 -23.70
CA PRO A 4 -12.83 8.43 -23.51
C PRO A 4 -12.15 8.84 -22.20
N GLY A 5 -11.68 10.08 -22.11
CA GLY A 5 -10.96 10.62 -20.93
C GLY A 5 -9.43 10.61 -21.11
N PHE A 6 -8.70 10.99 -20.06
CA PHE A 6 -7.25 11.14 -20.09
C PHE A 6 -6.56 9.95 -19.40
N GLY A 7 -5.70 9.22 -20.12
CA GLY A 7 -4.99 8.06 -19.61
C GLY A 7 -3.51 8.34 -19.39
N ILE A 8 -2.96 7.89 -18.26
CA ILE A 8 -1.53 7.90 -17.96
C ILE A 8 -1.01 6.47 -17.77
N MET A 9 0.29 6.27 -18.04
CA MET A 9 0.91 4.94 -18.08
C MET A 9 0.29 4.02 -19.14
N ASN A 10 -0.22 4.57 -20.25
CA ASN A 10 -0.86 3.79 -21.32
C ASN A 10 0.07 2.74 -21.94
N ARG A 11 1.40 2.95 -21.87
CA ARG A 11 2.40 1.99 -22.37
C ARG A 11 2.40 0.67 -21.62
N SER A 12 2.02 0.66 -20.34
CA SER A 12 1.94 -0.59 -19.61
C SER A 12 0.68 -1.38 -19.91
N VAL A 13 -0.38 -0.73 -20.40
CA VAL A 13 -1.69 -1.36 -20.53
C VAL A 13 -1.66 -2.52 -21.52
N GLU A 14 -1.96 -3.72 -21.01
CA GLU A 14 -2.10 -4.90 -21.86
C GLU A 14 -3.48 -4.92 -22.53
N ASN A 15 -3.51 -5.26 -23.82
CA ASN A 15 -4.74 -5.22 -24.63
C ASN A 15 -5.66 -6.43 -24.44
N ILE A 16 -5.22 -7.47 -23.71
CA ILE A 16 -5.97 -8.71 -23.52
C ILE A 16 -5.82 -9.18 -22.07
N ALA A 17 -6.90 -9.10 -21.30
CA ALA A 17 -6.97 -9.74 -19.99
C ALA A 17 -7.38 -11.21 -20.15
N ARG A 18 -6.63 -12.10 -19.51
CA ARG A 18 -6.98 -13.51 -19.34
C ARG A 18 -7.19 -13.77 -17.86
N ILE A 19 -8.27 -14.48 -17.54
CA ILE A 19 -8.60 -14.84 -16.16
C ILE A 19 -8.80 -16.35 -16.06
N GLN A 20 -8.69 -16.89 -14.85
CA GLN A 20 -8.97 -18.30 -14.59
C GLN A 20 -10.37 -18.69 -15.10
N PRO A 21 -10.51 -19.86 -15.76
CA PRO A 21 -11.77 -20.26 -16.39
C PRO A 21 -12.84 -20.73 -15.39
N SER A 22 -12.46 -21.03 -14.14
CA SER A 22 -13.35 -21.56 -13.11
C SER A 22 -12.80 -21.28 -11.69
N ALA A 23 -13.68 -21.38 -10.70
CA ALA A 23 -13.29 -21.31 -9.29
C ALA A 23 -12.31 -22.44 -8.90
N ASP A 24 -12.44 -23.63 -9.49
CA ASP A 24 -11.51 -24.75 -9.25
C ASP A 24 -10.10 -24.45 -9.79
N ALA A 25 -10.00 -23.90 -11.00
CA ALA A 25 -8.73 -23.48 -11.57
C ALA A 25 -8.09 -22.35 -10.73
N PHE A 26 -8.91 -21.41 -10.26
CA PHE A 26 -8.47 -20.39 -9.32
C PHE A 26 -7.98 -21.01 -8.00
N SER A 27 -8.72 -21.95 -7.42
CA SER A 27 -8.34 -22.60 -6.16
C SER A 27 -7.00 -23.34 -6.30
N ALA A 28 -6.78 -24.05 -7.41
CA ALA A 28 -5.50 -24.70 -7.70
C ALA A 28 -4.34 -23.69 -7.82
N ALA A 29 -4.57 -22.57 -8.53
CA ALA A 29 -3.60 -21.48 -8.62
C ALA A 29 -3.32 -20.85 -7.25
N PHE A 30 -4.36 -20.62 -6.45
CA PHE A 30 -4.27 -20.06 -5.10
C PHE A 30 -3.45 -20.96 -4.18
N SER A 31 -3.77 -22.25 -4.11
CA SER A 31 -3.00 -23.27 -3.38
C SER A 31 -1.52 -23.25 -3.77
N SER A 32 -1.24 -23.28 -5.08
CA SER A 32 0.13 -23.26 -5.59
C SER A 32 0.89 -21.97 -5.27
N MET A 33 0.28 -20.80 -5.48
CA MET A 33 0.93 -19.51 -5.28
C MET A 33 1.09 -19.16 -3.80
N THR A 34 0.20 -19.63 -2.93
CA THR A 34 0.28 -19.44 -1.47
C THR A 34 1.11 -20.51 -0.76
N GLY A 35 1.53 -21.57 -1.46
CA GLY A 35 2.28 -22.67 -0.87
C GLY A 35 1.46 -23.50 0.12
N ASN A 36 0.14 -23.60 -0.09
CA ASN A 36 -0.82 -24.31 0.78
C ASN A 36 -0.83 -23.86 2.24
N LEU A 37 -0.35 -22.64 2.55
CA LEU A 37 -0.28 -22.15 3.93
C LEU A 37 -1.64 -22.04 4.63
N LEU A 38 -2.74 -21.98 3.87
CA LEU A 38 -4.11 -21.88 4.39
C LEU A 38 -4.92 -23.18 4.18
N GLU A 39 -4.27 -24.31 3.89
CA GLU A 39 -4.96 -25.59 3.74
C GLU A 39 -5.63 -26.00 5.05
N GLY A 40 -6.91 -26.36 5.00
CA GLY A 40 -7.72 -26.66 6.20
C GLY A 40 -8.30 -25.44 6.92
N LEU A 41 -8.11 -24.22 6.39
CA LEU A 41 -8.72 -23.02 6.96
C LEU A 41 -10.26 -23.10 6.92
N SER A 42 -10.92 -22.85 8.05
CA SER A 42 -12.34 -22.53 8.07
C SER A 42 -12.52 -21.13 7.50
N TRP A 43 -13.24 -20.97 6.39
CA TRP A 43 -13.39 -19.68 5.73
C TRP A 43 -14.50 -18.78 6.28
N LYS A 44 -15.32 -19.29 7.21
CA LYS A 44 -16.39 -18.50 7.83
C LYS A 44 -15.82 -17.23 8.49
N GLY A 45 -16.27 -16.06 8.02
CA GLY A 45 -15.81 -14.76 8.52
C GLY A 45 -14.40 -14.36 8.10
N ALA A 46 -13.81 -15.02 7.09
CA ALA A 46 -12.49 -14.71 6.55
C ALA A 46 -12.53 -14.50 5.04
N LEU A 47 -11.75 -13.54 4.54
CA LEU A 47 -11.60 -13.23 3.12
C LEU A 47 -10.13 -12.91 2.83
N VAL A 48 -9.52 -13.61 1.88
CA VAL A 48 -8.21 -13.16 1.35
C VAL A 48 -8.51 -12.18 0.22
N ALA A 49 -7.84 -11.03 0.17
CA ALA A 49 -8.15 -9.99 -0.82
C ALA A 49 -6.90 -9.29 -1.37
N GLY A 50 -7.08 -8.55 -2.46
CA GLY A 50 -6.03 -7.70 -3.02
C GLY A 50 -5.06 -8.44 -3.96
N GLY A 51 -3.76 -8.18 -3.78
CA GLY A 51 -2.74 -8.49 -4.80
C GLY A 51 -2.57 -9.98 -5.09
N ILE A 52 -2.54 -10.84 -4.07
CA ILE A 52 -2.36 -12.28 -4.29
C ILE A 52 -3.56 -12.89 -5.04
N VAL A 53 -4.78 -12.46 -4.72
CA VAL A 53 -6.01 -12.91 -5.38
C VAL A 53 -6.00 -12.49 -6.85
N LEU A 54 -5.59 -11.26 -7.14
CA LEU A 54 -5.39 -10.78 -8.49
C LEU A 54 -4.36 -11.61 -9.27
N GLY A 55 -3.22 -11.92 -8.65
CA GLY A 55 -2.22 -12.78 -9.25
C GLY A 55 -2.76 -14.17 -9.59
N CYS A 56 -3.47 -14.81 -8.65
CA CYS A 56 -4.08 -16.12 -8.86
C CYS A 56 -5.12 -16.09 -9.99
N LEU A 57 -5.88 -15.00 -10.11
CA LEU A 57 -6.88 -14.82 -11.15
C LEU A 57 -6.24 -14.63 -12.54
N LEU A 58 -5.13 -13.92 -12.64
CA LEU A 58 -4.51 -13.55 -13.92
C LEU A 58 -3.45 -14.55 -14.42
N CYS A 59 -2.79 -15.28 -13.52
CA CYS A 59 -1.78 -16.29 -13.86
C CYS A 59 -2.46 -17.57 -14.37
N VAL A 60 -2.98 -17.52 -15.59
CA VAL A 60 -3.55 -18.67 -16.28
C VAL A 60 -2.45 -19.56 -16.85
N ASP A 61 -2.65 -20.89 -16.80
CA ASP A 61 -1.71 -21.87 -17.36
C ASP A 61 -1.87 -21.94 -18.91
N ASP A 62 -1.60 -20.83 -19.59
CA ASP A 62 -1.58 -20.71 -21.06
C ASP A 62 -0.19 -20.26 -21.52
N LYS A 63 0.41 -20.97 -22.48
CA LYS A 63 1.72 -20.60 -23.08
C LYS A 63 1.72 -19.23 -23.78
N LYS A 64 0.54 -18.66 -24.01
CA LYS A 64 0.33 -17.31 -24.58
C LYS A 64 -0.03 -16.27 -23.52
N ALA A 65 -0.07 -16.64 -22.23
CA ALA A 65 -0.24 -15.68 -21.15
C ALA A 65 1.03 -14.84 -21.00
N ASN A 66 0.86 -13.54 -20.78
CA ASN A 66 1.97 -12.62 -20.52
C ASN A 66 2.24 -12.42 -19.01
N VAL A 67 1.35 -12.96 -18.16
CA VAL A 67 1.37 -12.74 -16.72
C VAL A 67 2.04 -13.92 -16.03
N GLU A 68 3.32 -13.73 -15.70
CA GLU A 68 4.14 -14.74 -15.03
C GLU A 68 3.95 -14.74 -13.50
N ARG A 69 4.06 -15.91 -12.87
CA ARG A 69 3.86 -16.08 -11.42
C ARG A 69 4.92 -15.31 -10.61
N GLU A 70 6.12 -15.14 -11.15
CA GLU A 70 7.25 -14.43 -10.57
C GLU A 70 6.93 -12.95 -10.31
N GLN A 71 6.08 -12.34 -11.15
CA GLN A 71 5.61 -10.96 -10.95
C GLN A 71 4.85 -10.82 -9.62
N TRP A 72 4.30 -11.90 -9.08
CA TRP A 72 3.50 -11.95 -7.86
C TRP A 72 4.25 -12.58 -6.68
N ALA A 73 5.51 -12.97 -6.85
CA ALA A 73 6.31 -13.66 -5.84
C ALA A 73 6.46 -12.87 -4.52
N HIS A 74 6.41 -11.53 -4.57
CA HIS A 74 6.48 -10.66 -3.40
C HIS A 74 5.11 -10.20 -2.88
N SER A 75 4.01 -10.79 -3.37
CA SER A 75 2.67 -10.49 -2.84
C SER A 75 2.47 -11.26 -1.54
N ASP A 76 2.01 -10.56 -0.52
CA ASP A 76 1.62 -11.15 0.76
C ASP A 76 0.20 -11.73 0.67
N ILE A 77 -0.14 -12.60 1.62
CA ILE A 77 -1.49 -13.14 1.77
C ILE A 77 -2.24 -12.22 2.73
N ASP A 78 -2.88 -11.17 2.20
CA ASP A 78 -3.69 -10.24 2.98
C ASP A 78 -5.05 -10.87 3.32
N LEU A 79 -5.24 -11.23 4.58
CA LEU A 79 -6.44 -11.85 5.13
C LEU A 79 -7.23 -10.83 5.95
N TYR A 80 -8.51 -10.74 5.67
CA TYR A 80 -9.46 -9.86 6.32
C TYR A 80 -10.50 -10.67 7.08
N LEU A 81 -10.86 -10.18 8.26
CA LEU A 81 -11.90 -10.76 9.09
C LEU A 81 -13.15 -9.88 9.02
N TYR A 82 -14.31 -10.51 8.86
CA TYR A 82 -15.58 -9.79 8.73
C TYR A 82 -16.72 -10.48 9.46
N GLY A 83 -17.67 -9.67 9.96
CA GLY A 83 -18.88 -10.16 10.62
C GLY A 83 -18.63 -10.90 11.94
N LEU A 84 -17.46 -10.71 12.55
CA LEU A 84 -17.07 -11.28 13.84
C LEU A 84 -17.02 -10.20 14.92
N ASN A 85 -17.34 -10.55 16.16
CA ASN A 85 -17.08 -9.69 17.32
C ASN A 85 -15.61 -9.83 17.78
N SER A 86 -15.19 -9.05 18.78
CA SER A 86 -13.79 -9.02 19.25
C SER A 86 -13.29 -10.38 19.75
N ILE A 87 -14.12 -11.13 20.48
CA ILE A 87 -13.78 -12.46 21.01
C ILE A 87 -13.69 -13.47 19.86
N GLU A 88 -14.69 -13.50 18.98
CA GLU A 88 -14.66 -14.37 17.79
C GLU A 88 -13.48 -14.06 16.85
N THR A 89 -13.09 -12.79 16.78
CA THR A 89 -11.91 -12.35 16.02
C THR A 89 -10.63 -12.88 16.64
N ALA A 90 -10.53 -12.90 17.98
CA ALA A 90 -9.43 -13.53 18.73
C ALA A 90 -9.27 -15.00 18.34
N ASP A 91 -10.34 -15.76 18.55
CA ASP A 91 -10.39 -17.20 18.31
C ASP A 91 -10.08 -17.51 16.84
N LYS A 92 -10.50 -16.61 15.94
CA LYS A 92 -10.23 -16.74 14.52
C LYS A 92 -8.76 -16.53 14.18
N ILE A 93 -8.09 -15.55 14.79
CA ILE A 93 -6.66 -15.32 14.60
C ILE A 93 -5.87 -16.53 15.08
N ASP A 94 -6.23 -17.10 16.23
CA ASP A 94 -5.62 -18.31 16.79
C ASP A 94 -5.79 -19.50 15.84
N HIS A 95 -7.01 -19.73 15.35
CA HIS A 95 -7.28 -20.76 14.36
C HIS A 95 -6.45 -20.59 13.08
N ILE A 96 -6.32 -19.37 12.56
CA ILE A 96 -5.50 -19.11 11.36
C ILE A 96 -4.02 -19.37 11.66
N PHE A 97 -3.53 -19.01 12.84
CA PHE A 97 -2.15 -19.27 13.24
C PHE A 97 -1.86 -20.77 13.35
N ASP A 98 -2.78 -21.55 13.93
CA ASP A 98 -2.65 -23.01 14.04
C ASP A 98 -2.62 -23.67 12.66
N VAL A 99 -3.51 -23.24 11.75
CA VAL A 99 -3.51 -23.70 10.34
C VAL A 99 -2.20 -23.33 9.64
N PHE A 100 -1.76 -22.09 9.78
CA PHE A 100 -0.49 -21.64 9.21
C PHE A 100 0.66 -22.52 9.71
N LYS A 101 0.76 -22.72 11.02
CA LYS A 101 1.81 -23.51 11.66
C LYS A 101 1.77 -24.99 11.25
N SER A 102 0.58 -25.60 11.11
CA SER A 102 0.46 -27.00 10.70
C SER A 102 0.91 -27.24 9.25
N ASN A 103 0.83 -26.21 8.41
CA ASN A 103 1.23 -26.26 7.00
C ASN A 103 2.71 -25.88 6.77
N LEU A 104 3.45 -25.52 7.82
CA LEU A 104 4.88 -25.28 7.74
C LEU A 104 5.69 -26.59 7.84
N PRO A 105 6.91 -26.64 7.29
CA PRO A 105 7.84 -27.73 7.55
C PRO A 105 8.08 -27.91 9.07
N PRO A 106 8.24 -29.16 9.58
CA PRO A 106 8.35 -29.41 11.02
C PRO A 106 9.48 -28.65 11.74
N SER A 107 10.54 -28.28 11.03
CA SER A 107 11.69 -27.53 11.56
C SER A 107 11.58 -26.02 11.36
N ALA A 108 10.59 -25.54 10.62
CA ALA A 108 10.47 -24.14 10.27
C ALA A 108 9.92 -23.31 11.45
N PRO A 109 10.46 -22.12 11.73
CA PRO A 109 9.95 -21.25 12.77
C PRO A 109 8.58 -20.69 12.35
N ALA A 110 7.67 -20.55 13.32
CA ALA A 110 6.43 -19.79 13.17
C ALA A 110 6.53 -18.55 14.08
N LEU A 111 6.52 -17.37 13.47
CA LEU A 111 6.70 -16.10 14.17
C LEU A 111 5.50 -15.21 13.91
N ILE A 112 5.04 -14.50 14.95
CA ILE A 112 3.97 -13.53 14.83
C ILE A 112 4.56 -12.15 15.07
N LEU A 113 4.25 -11.22 14.18
CA LEU A 113 4.59 -9.81 14.32
C LEU A 113 3.31 -8.99 14.29
N ARG A 114 3.06 -8.21 15.34
CA ARG A 114 1.88 -7.35 15.41
C ARG A 114 2.30 -5.89 15.43
N ASN A 115 1.69 -5.06 14.58
CA ASN A 115 1.74 -3.60 14.61
C ASN A 115 0.32 -3.02 14.77
N SER A 116 0.14 -1.69 14.67
CA SER A 116 -1.21 -1.08 14.81
C SER A 116 -2.21 -1.45 13.72
N LYS A 117 -1.76 -1.90 12.55
CA LYS A 117 -2.58 -2.16 11.37
C LYS A 117 -2.73 -3.64 11.05
N THR A 118 -1.77 -4.48 11.44
CA THR A 118 -1.71 -5.88 11.01
C THR A 118 -1.15 -6.81 12.09
N VAL A 119 -1.60 -8.06 12.03
CA VAL A 119 -0.93 -9.23 12.62
C VAL A 119 -0.37 -10.04 11.47
N THR A 120 0.94 -10.14 11.36
CA THR A 120 1.61 -10.79 10.24
C THR A 120 2.39 -12.00 10.72
N PHE A 121 2.14 -13.15 10.10
CA PHE A 121 2.83 -14.41 10.33
C PHE A 121 4.02 -14.55 9.39
N TYR A 122 5.14 -14.95 9.99
CA TYR A 122 6.43 -15.13 9.34
C TYR A 122 6.95 -16.55 9.57
N SER A 123 7.74 -17.02 8.62
CA SER A 123 8.55 -18.22 8.76
C SER A 123 9.95 -17.99 8.20
N GLU A 124 10.57 -18.98 7.56
CA GLU A 124 11.80 -18.83 6.79
C GLU A 124 11.50 -18.42 5.35
N TYR A 125 12.34 -17.55 4.78
CA TYR A 125 12.30 -17.25 3.34
C TYR A 125 12.56 -18.55 2.55
N PRO A 126 11.80 -18.85 1.48
CA PRO A 126 10.88 -17.98 0.74
C PRO A 126 9.40 -18.09 1.12
N THR A 127 9.06 -18.65 2.29
CA THR A 127 7.67 -18.84 2.73
C THR A 127 6.90 -17.52 2.70
N ARG A 128 5.73 -17.50 2.07
CA ARG A 128 4.95 -16.27 1.93
C ARG A 128 4.42 -15.81 3.28
N ARG A 129 4.32 -14.50 3.48
CA ARG A 129 3.78 -13.91 4.70
C ARG A 129 2.26 -13.97 4.67
N VAL A 130 1.65 -14.34 5.80
CA VAL A 130 0.20 -14.24 6.01
C VAL A 130 -0.07 -13.02 6.85
N GLN A 131 -0.81 -12.05 6.33
CA GLN A 131 -1.04 -10.77 6.97
C GLN A 131 -2.52 -10.59 7.28
N ILE A 132 -2.89 -10.65 8.56
CA ILE A 132 -4.24 -10.37 9.03
C ILE A 132 -4.37 -8.86 9.22
N ILE A 133 -5.31 -8.24 8.50
CA ILE A 133 -5.55 -6.80 8.58
C ILE A 133 -6.44 -6.50 9.79
N LEU A 134 -5.95 -5.65 10.69
CA LEU A 134 -6.66 -5.19 11.90
C LEU A 134 -7.64 -4.06 11.55
N LYS A 135 -8.62 -4.39 10.71
CA LYS A 135 -9.75 -3.53 10.40
C LYS A 135 -11.03 -4.35 10.46
N LEU A 136 -11.91 -4.01 11.40
CA LEU A 136 -13.22 -4.64 11.50
C LEU A 136 -14.09 -4.27 10.30
N ALA A 137 -14.59 -5.29 9.61
CA ALA A 137 -15.53 -5.15 8.51
C ALA A 137 -16.81 -5.91 8.85
N LYS A 138 -17.99 -5.41 8.45
CA LYS A 138 -19.25 -6.13 8.71
C LYS A 138 -19.51 -7.17 7.63
N THR A 139 -19.12 -6.85 6.40
CA THR A 139 -19.36 -7.68 5.22
C THR A 139 -18.13 -7.76 4.32
N PRO A 140 -18.04 -8.78 3.43
CA PRO A 140 -16.99 -8.83 2.40
C PRO A 140 -16.97 -7.58 1.51
N ARG A 141 -18.13 -6.96 1.27
CA ARG A 141 -18.24 -5.73 0.50
C ARG A 141 -17.49 -4.58 1.16
N ASP A 142 -17.55 -4.45 2.49
CA ASP A 142 -16.86 -3.40 3.22
C ASP A 142 -15.34 -3.55 3.05
N VAL A 143 -14.84 -4.79 3.16
CA VAL A 143 -13.43 -5.13 2.88
C VAL A 143 -13.02 -4.69 1.47
N LEU A 144 -13.78 -5.09 0.45
CA LEU A 144 -13.43 -4.78 -0.95
C LEU A 144 -13.58 -3.29 -1.30
N SER A 145 -14.45 -2.57 -0.59
CA SER A 145 -14.68 -1.14 -0.82
C SER A 145 -13.54 -0.27 -0.30
N ASP A 146 -12.75 -0.76 0.66
CA ASP A 146 -11.65 -0.03 1.27
C ASP A 146 -10.38 0.05 0.42
N PHE A 147 -10.29 -0.74 -0.64
CA PHE A 147 -9.14 -0.69 -1.54
C PHE A 147 -9.13 0.60 -2.36
N ASP A 148 -7.95 1.22 -2.44
CA ASP A 148 -7.69 2.43 -3.21
C ASP A 148 -7.78 2.20 -4.72
N LEU A 149 -7.22 1.08 -5.20
CA LEU A 149 -7.17 0.73 -6.61
C LEU A 149 -8.27 -0.23 -7.01
N ASP A 150 -8.95 0.08 -8.09
CA ASP A 150 -10.03 -0.73 -8.66
C ASP A 150 -9.62 -2.17 -8.89
N ILE A 151 -8.42 -2.38 -9.42
CA ILE A 151 -7.90 -3.72 -9.75
C ILE A 151 -7.67 -4.59 -8.51
N CYS A 152 -7.53 -3.99 -7.32
CA CYS A 152 -7.35 -4.70 -6.06
C CYS A 152 -8.67 -5.10 -5.39
N THR A 153 -9.82 -4.78 -5.99
CA THR A 153 -11.13 -4.88 -5.31
C THR A 153 -11.82 -6.22 -5.56
N LEU A 154 -11.07 -7.27 -5.25
CA LEU A 154 -11.47 -8.67 -5.35
C LEU A 154 -10.97 -9.47 -4.16
N GLY A 155 -11.66 -10.57 -3.85
CA GLY A 155 -11.34 -11.44 -2.73
C GLY A 155 -11.80 -12.88 -2.94
N TRP A 156 -11.21 -13.78 -2.17
CA TRP A 156 -11.46 -15.21 -2.15
C TRP A 156 -11.92 -15.64 -0.76
N ASP A 157 -13.05 -16.34 -0.71
CA ASP A 157 -13.67 -16.82 0.54
C ASP A 157 -13.53 -18.35 0.73
N GLY A 158 -12.60 -18.98 0.01
CA GLY A 158 -12.43 -20.44 0.03
C GLY A 158 -13.32 -21.21 -0.94
N LYS A 159 -14.27 -20.54 -1.60
CA LYS A 159 -15.18 -21.17 -2.56
C LYS A 159 -15.35 -20.36 -3.83
N ASP A 160 -15.63 -19.07 -3.71
CA ASP A 160 -15.96 -18.17 -4.81
C ASP A 160 -15.03 -16.95 -4.81
N VAL A 161 -14.70 -16.46 -6.01
CA VAL A 161 -13.95 -15.21 -6.20
C VAL A 161 -14.94 -14.06 -6.33
N TRP A 162 -14.95 -13.17 -5.35
CA TRP A 162 -15.76 -11.97 -5.32
C TRP A 162 -14.99 -10.82 -5.98
N MET A 163 -15.65 -10.01 -6.80
CA MET A 163 -15.05 -8.78 -7.33
C MET A 163 -16.10 -7.67 -7.41
N LEU A 164 -15.70 -6.44 -7.11
CA LEU A 164 -16.58 -5.29 -7.35
C LEU A 164 -16.65 -4.98 -8.85
N PRO A 165 -17.74 -4.38 -9.35
CA PRO A 165 -17.85 -4.00 -10.76
C PRO A 165 -16.70 -3.12 -11.26
N ARG A 166 -16.09 -2.32 -10.37
CA ARG A 166 -14.90 -1.52 -10.68
C ARG A 166 -13.66 -2.36 -10.96
N CYS A 167 -13.49 -3.49 -10.28
CA CYS A 167 -12.43 -4.46 -10.58
C CYS A 167 -12.63 -5.08 -11.96
N ALA A 168 -13.83 -5.59 -12.25
CA ALA A 168 -14.15 -6.20 -13.54
C ALA A 168 -13.85 -5.24 -14.71
N ARG A 169 -14.28 -3.97 -14.60
CA ARG A 169 -13.92 -2.91 -15.56
C ARG A 169 -12.41 -2.71 -15.65
N ALA A 170 -11.70 -2.65 -14.52
CA ALA A 170 -10.26 -2.44 -14.53
C ALA A 170 -9.50 -3.60 -15.19
N ILE A 171 -9.95 -4.85 -14.98
CA ILE A 171 -9.44 -6.04 -15.68
C ILE A 171 -9.68 -5.91 -17.18
N GLU A 172 -10.91 -5.60 -17.60
CA GLU A 172 -11.29 -5.53 -19.01
C GLU A 172 -10.57 -4.39 -19.78
N THR A 173 -10.44 -3.23 -19.14
CA THR A 173 -9.90 -2.02 -19.78
C THR A 173 -8.40 -1.83 -19.56
N GLY A 174 -7.82 -2.51 -18.56
CA GLY A 174 -6.45 -2.28 -18.10
C GLY A 174 -6.24 -0.95 -17.38
N TYR A 175 -7.30 -0.31 -16.86
CA TYR A 175 -7.21 0.99 -16.18
C TYR A 175 -7.88 1.00 -14.81
N ASN A 176 -7.16 1.56 -13.83
CA ASN A 176 -7.75 2.05 -12.59
C ASN A 176 -8.31 3.46 -12.81
N THR A 177 -9.47 3.75 -12.24
CA THR A 177 -10.06 5.10 -12.29
C THR A 177 -9.35 5.99 -11.31
N PHE A 178 -8.90 7.16 -11.78
CA PHE A 178 -8.31 8.16 -10.92
C PHE A 178 -9.39 8.79 -10.03
N THR A 179 -9.09 8.89 -8.74
CA THR A 179 -9.82 9.72 -7.79
C THR A 179 -8.84 10.63 -7.04
N PRO A 180 -9.25 11.84 -6.61
CA PRO A 180 -8.37 12.72 -5.84
C PRO A 180 -7.78 12.06 -4.59
N SER A 181 -8.51 11.11 -3.97
CA SER A 181 -8.03 10.31 -2.83
C SER A 181 -6.78 9.48 -3.13
N LEU A 182 -6.44 9.24 -4.40
CA LEU A 182 -5.20 8.57 -4.78
C LEU A 182 -3.96 9.43 -4.52
N ILE A 183 -4.08 10.75 -4.67
CA ILE A 183 -2.96 11.70 -4.54
C ILE A 183 -3.11 12.68 -3.38
N TYR A 184 -4.27 12.67 -2.72
CA TYR A 184 -4.59 13.55 -1.61
C TYR A 184 -5.08 12.75 -0.40
N SER A 185 -4.58 13.09 0.78
CA SER A 185 -5.08 12.61 2.06
C SER A 185 -5.27 13.83 2.96
N PRO A 186 -6.47 14.05 3.53
CA PRO A 186 -6.72 15.19 4.42
C PRO A 186 -5.75 15.28 5.60
N HIS A 187 -5.14 14.15 5.99
CA HIS A 187 -4.21 14.05 7.12
C HIS A 187 -2.72 14.08 6.71
N LEU A 188 -2.38 13.87 5.43
CA LEU A 188 -0.98 13.77 4.97
C LEU A 188 -0.62 14.81 3.90
N GLY A 189 -1.58 15.63 3.45
CA GLY A 189 -1.34 16.66 2.43
C GLY A 189 -0.68 16.11 1.16
N GLU A 190 0.21 16.89 0.56
CA GLU A 190 0.97 16.56 -0.67
C GLU A 190 1.87 15.33 -0.53
N HIS A 191 2.25 14.94 0.69
CA HIS A 191 3.06 13.74 0.94
C HIS A 191 2.30 12.45 0.65
N SER A 192 0.96 12.50 0.59
CA SER A 192 0.14 11.32 0.24
C SER A 192 0.33 10.85 -1.20
N ALA A 193 0.58 11.77 -2.15
CA ALA A 193 0.86 11.41 -3.54
C ALA A 193 2.13 10.56 -3.64
N HIS A 194 3.19 10.98 -2.97
CA HIS A 194 4.46 10.25 -2.88
C HIS A 194 4.31 8.87 -2.21
N LEU A 195 3.58 8.79 -1.09
CA LEU A 195 3.39 7.54 -0.34
C LEU A 195 2.52 6.52 -1.09
N ARG A 196 1.54 6.98 -1.87
CA ARG A 196 0.63 6.12 -2.63
C ARG A 196 1.14 5.79 -4.05
N ALA A 197 2.05 6.61 -4.59
CA ALA A 197 2.66 6.44 -5.91
C ALA A 197 3.22 5.04 -6.16
N HIS A 198 3.87 4.46 -5.16
CA HIS A 198 4.45 3.11 -5.27
C HIS A 198 3.41 2.05 -5.64
N ARG A 199 2.18 2.15 -5.14
CA ARG A 199 1.11 1.20 -5.50
C ARG A 199 0.68 1.38 -6.95
N PHE A 200 0.61 2.61 -7.45
CA PHE A 200 0.29 2.88 -8.86
C PHE A 200 1.33 2.26 -9.77
N PHE A 201 2.62 2.49 -9.50
CA PHE A 201 3.69 1.93 -10.32
C PHE A 201 3.83 0.41 -10.17
N LYS A 202 3.58 -0.15 -8.98
CA LYS A 202 3.50 -1.61 -8.78
C LYS A 202 2.49 -2.24 -9.73
N TYR A 203 1.30 -1.65 -9.88
CA TYR A 203 0.26 -2.19 -10.76
C TYR A 203 0.40 -1.73 -12.22
N ALA A 204 1.05 -0.59 -12.47
CA ALA A 204 1.48 -0.21 -13.82
C ALA A 204 2.46 -1.22 -14.38
N ASN A 205 3.45 -1.66 -13.61
CA ASN A 205 4.38 -2.73 -13.98
C ASN A 205 3.70 -4.10 -14.17
N LYS A 206 2.41 -4.22 -13.84
CA LYS A 206 1.58 -5.43 -14.00
C LYS A 206 0.53 -5.28 -15.10
N GLY A 207 0.62 -4.22 -15.90
CA GLY A 207 -0.28 -4.03 -17.03
C GLY A 207 -1.44 -3.06 -16.80
N TYR A 208 -1.45 -2.29 -15.70
CA TYR A 208 -2.60 -1.46 -15.34
C TYR A 208 -2.28 0.03 -15.21
N GLY A 209 -2.83 0.84 -16.12
CA GLY A 209 -2.68 2.29 -16.12
C GLY A 209 -3.65 3.01 -15.15
N LEU A 210 -3.61 4.34 -15.17
CA LEU A 210 -4.59 5.20 -14.50
C LEU A 210 -5.38 6.00 -15.55
N ARG A 211 -6.67 6.19 -15.29
CA ARG A 211 -7.58 6.89 -16.19
C ARG A 211 -8.40 7.95 -15.45
N PHE A 212 -8.31 9.17 -15.94
CA PHE A 212 -9.16 10.29 -15.55
C PHE A 212 -10.42 10.24 -16.42
N LEU A 213 -11.59 10.21 -15.79
CA LEU A 213 -12.87 10.19 -16.50
C LEU A 213 -13.11 11.51 -17.24
N PRO A 214 -13.84 11.50 -18.37
CA PRO A 214 -14.18 12.72 -19.11
C PRO A 214 -14.75 13.82 -18.20
N SER A 215 -15.71 13.48 -17.33
CA SER A 215 -16.31 14.43 -16.40
C SER A 215 -15.31 15.10 -15.46
N TYR A 216 -14.23 14.41 -15.10
CA TYR A 216 -13.17 14.97 -14.25
C TYR A 216 -12.23 15.86 -15.06
N VAL A 217 -11.94 15.48 -16.31
CA VAL A 217 -11.15 16.30 -17.23
C VAL A 217 -11.91 17.58 -17.58
N ASP A 218 -13.20 17.49 -17.88
CA ASP A 218 -14.07 18.62 -18.21
C ASP A 218 -14.17 19.60 -17.04
N PHE A 219 -14.38 19.09 -15.81
CA PHE A 219 -14.44 19.92 -14.60
C PHE A 219 -13.17 20.72 -14.34
N LEU A 220 -11.99 20.15 -14.63
CA LEU A 220 -10.72 20.86 -14.45
C LEU A 220 -10.37 21.75 -15.65
N GLY A 221 -10.82 21.37 -16.85
CA GLY A 221 -10.63 22.15 -18.08
C GLY A 221 -11.45 23.44 -18.11
N ASP A 222 -12.61 23.50 -17.46
CA ASP A 222 -13.47 24.70 -17.39
C ASP A 222 -13.87 24.98 -15.93
N PRO A 223 -12.93 25.44 -15.09
CA PRO A 223 -13.22 25.68 -13.69
C PRO A 223 -14.16 26.89 -13.54
N PRO A 224 -15.09 26.89 -12.56
CA PRO A 224 -15.97 28.02 -12.32
C PRO A 224 -15.20 29.35 -12.12
N ASP A 225 -15.75 30.48 -12.59
CA ASP A 225 -15.14 31.83 -12.64
C ASP A 225 -14.47 32.33 -11.35
N HIS A 226 -14.76 31.71 -10.20
CA HIS A 226 -14.21 32.04 -8.89
C HIS A 226 -12.85 31.36 -8.59
N ILE A 227 -12.33 30.51 -9.49
CA ILE A 227 -11.01 29.90 -9.37
C ILE A 227 -10.05 30.66 -10.30
N ALA A 228 -9.21 31.52 -9.71
CA ALA A 228 -8.41 32.56 -10.38
C ALA A 228 -7.29 32.09 -11.36
N ASN A 229 -7.27 30.84 -11.81
CA ASN A 229 -6.14 30.25 -12.54
C ASN A 229 -6.47 29.69 -13.94
N GLY A 230 -7.60 30.06 -14.55
CA GLY A 230 -7.94 29.69 -15.93
C GLY A 230 -8.11 28.18 -16.19
N PRO A 231 -8.38 27.77 -17.45
CA PRO A 231 -8.49 26.36 -17.86
C PRO A 231 -7.23 25.55 -17.54
N LEU A 232 -7.36 24.35 -16.96
CA LEU A 232 -6.23 23.44 -16.80
C LEU A 232 -6.05 22.54 -18.03
N ASP A 233 -4.94 22.72 -18.74
CA ASP A 233 -4.51 21.80 -19.79
C ASP A 233 -3.65 20.66 -19.21
N PHE A 234 -4.29 19.51 -19.03
CA PHE A 234 -3.63 18.27 -18.61
C PHE A 234 -2.46 17.86 -19.50
N SER A 235 -2.57 18.09 -20.81
CA SER A 235 -1.54 17.72 -21.78
C SER A 235 -0.31 18.59 -21.59
N LEU A 236 -0.52 19.89 -21.38
CA LEU A 236 0.55 20.84 -21.10
C LEU A 236 1.26 20.52 -19.77
N LEU A 237 0.51 20.34 -18.67
CA LEU A 237 1.09 19.99 -17.36
C LEU A 237 1.89 18.69 -17.40
N THR A 238 1.36 17.70 -18.12
CA THR A 238 2.04 16.43 -18.37
C THR A 238 3.33 16.61 -19.16
N LEU A 239 3.31 17.45 -20.20
CA LEU A 239 4.48 17.76 -21.02
C LEU A 239 5.55 18.49 -20.19
N GLU A 240 5.16 19.48 -19.40
CA GLU A 240 6.05 20.22 -18.50
C GLU A 240 6.73 19.30 -17.49
N ALA A 241 5.98 18.39 -16.86
CA ALA A 241 6.53 17.41 -15.93
C ALA A 241 7.57 16.50 -16.61
N ARG A 242 7.29 16.02 -17.84
CA ARG A 242 8.23 15.21 -18.63
C ARG A 242 9.48 15.98 -19.04
N ILE A 243 9.35 17.24 -19.45
CA ILE A 243 10.50 18.09 -19.79
C ILE A 243 11.37 18.32 -18.56
N HIS A 244 10.75 18.64 -17.42
CA HIS A 244 11.44 18.83 -16.15
C HIS A 244 12.27 17.59 -15.77
N MET A 245 11.63 16.42 -15.73
CA MET A 245 12.32 15.17 -15.38
C MET A 245 13.41 14.80 -16.38
N ARG A 246 13.17 14.99 -17.68
CA ARG A 246 14.20 14.76 -18.71
C ARG A 246 15.44 15.62 -18.48
N ASN A 247 15.26 16.89 -18.12
CA ASN A 247 16.38 17.80 -17.84
C ASN A 247 17.13 17.37 -16.58
N LEU A 248 16.42 16.99 -15.51
CA LEU A 248 17.02 16.49 -14.27
C LEU A 248 17.80 15.19 -14.48
N ILE A 249 17.29 14.26 -15.29
CA ILE A 249 17.99 13.01 -15.62
C ILE A 249 19.26 13.29 -16.43
N ARG A 250 19.20 14.25 -17.36
CA ARG A 250 20.34 14.65 -18.20
C ARG A 250 21.42 15.41 -17.43
N SER A 251 21.08 16.09 -16.34
CA SER A 251 22.08 16.79 -15.53
C SER A 251 22.96 15.85 -14.71
N ARG A 252 22.62 14.56 -14.60
CA ARG A 252 23.46 13.54 -13.96
C ARG A 252 24.31 12.78 -14.97
N HIS A 253 25.53 12.44 -14.54
CA HIS A 253 26.37 11.49 -15.27
C HIS A 253 25.64 10.16 -15.45
N TYR A 254 25.78 9.55 -16.63
CA TYR A 254 25.06 8.33 -17.01
C TYR A 254 25.22 7.20 -15.98
N ARG A 255 26.40 7.05 -15.38
CA ARG A 255 26.71 6.03 -14.36
C ARG A 255 26.03 6.28 -13.01
N ASP A 256 25.55 7.50 -12.77
CA ASP A 256 24.97 7.95 -11.49
C ASP A 256 23.48 8.29 -11.63
N ARG A 257 22.81 7.79 -12.68
CA ARG A 257 21.37 8.02 -12.91
C ARG A 257 20.49 7.13 -12.05
N VAL A 258 20.75 7.16 -10.75
CA VAL A 258 19.92 6.57 -9.71
C VAL A 258 19.09 7.69 -9.09
N PHE A 259 17.77 7.53 -9.04
CA PHE A 259 16.85 8.55 -8.54
C PHE A 259 15.86 7.96 -7.53
N SER A 260 15.44 8.77 -6.57
CA SER A 260 14.31 8.52 -5.69
C SER A 260 13.12 9.40 -6.08
N PHE A 261 11.89 9.00 -5.71
CA PHE A 261 10.70 9.80 -5.97
C PHE A 261 10.70 11.13 -5.21
N GLN A 262 11.44 11.24 -4.12
CA GLN A 262 11.64 12.49 -3.37
C GLN A 262 12.36 13.55 -4.21
N GLU A 263 13.23 13.15 -5.12
CA GLU A 263 13.97 14.09 -5.95
C GLU A 263 13.10 14.74 -7.04
N CYS A 264 11.84 14.30 -7.17
CA CYS A 264 10.85 14.92 -8.07
C CYS A 264 10.21 16.19 -7.48
N HIS A 265 10.41 16.45 -6.18
CA HIS A 265 9.87 17.64 -5.51
C HIS A 265 10.59 18.92 -6.01
N PRO A 266 9.86 19.99 -6.35
CA PRO A 266 10.48 21.26 -6.72
C PRO A 266 11.31 21.87 -5.57
N PRO A 267 12.44 22.56 -5.85
CA PRO A 267 13.30 23.17 -4.83
C PRO A 267 12.61 24.22 -3.95
N SER A 268 11.52 24.82 -4.42
CA SER A 268 10.74 25.86 -3.74
C SER A 268 9.83 25.35 -2.61
N ILE A 269 9.75 24.03 -2.39
CA ILE A 269 8.91 23.42 -1.34
C ILE A 269 9.45 23.67 0.07
N HIS A 270 10.73 24.01 0.24
CA HIS A 270 11.28 24.25 1.58
C HIS A 270 10.89 25.59 2.21
N ASN A 271 10.30 26.56 1.49
CA ASN A 271 10.16 27.92 2.02
C ASN A 271 8.88 28.71 1.70
N LYS A 272 7.85 28.13 1.08
CA LYS A 272 6.56 28.83 0.91
C LYS A 272 5.38 27.90 1.19
N LYS A 273 4.53 28.30 2.13
CA LYS A 273 3.14 27.85 2.29
C LYS A 273 2.39 28.14 0.98
N ILE A 274 2.53 27.27 -0.01
CA ILE A 274 1.66 27.25 -1.19
C ILE A 274 0.47 26.37 -0.77
N GLY A 275 -0.74 26.91 -0.91
CA GLY A 275 -1.94 26.26 -0.40
C GLY A 275 -2.14 24.85 -0.97
N ASP A 276 -2.66 23.96 -0.12
CA ASP A 276 -3.04 22.57 -0.40
C ASP A 276 -4.05 22.45 -1.55
N ASN A 277 -3.60 22.60 -2.79
CA ASN A 277 -4.48 22.49 -3.96
C ASN A 277 -4.21 21.16 -4.71
N CYS A 278 -5.24 20.61 -5.33
CA CYS A 278 -5.13 19.35 -6.08
C CYS A 278 -4.16 19.41 -7.28
N LEU A 279 -3.75 20.61 -7.68
CA LEU A 279 -2.91 20.87 -8.85
C LEU A 279 -1.42 20.66 -8.55
N THR A 280 -0.97 20.96 -7.33
CA THR A 280 0.38 20.60 -6.88
C THR A 280 0.53 19.09 -6.79
N GLY A 281 -0.47 18.39 -6.25
CA GLY A 281 -0.52 16.92 -6.20
C GLY A 281 -0.51 16.26 -7.58
N PHE A 282 -1.29 16.77 -8.53
CA PHE A 282 -1.30 16.26 -9.91
C PHE A 282 0.04 16.49 -10.62
N SER A 283 0.62 17.68 -10.49
CA SER A 283 1.92 18.00 -11.08
C SER A 283 3.03 17.10 -10.54
N LEU A 284 3.02 16.83 -9.23
CA LEU A 284 3.95 15.89 -8.60
C LEU A 284 3.74 14.46 -9.11
N LEU A 285 2.49 13.98 -9.18
CA LEU A 285 2.17 12.68 -9.78
C LEU A 285 2.75 12.57 -11.20
N MET A 286 2.57 13.59 -12.03
CA MET A 286 3.08 13.57 -13.40
C MET A 286 4.61 13.55 -13.49
N ARG A 287 5.32 14.12 -12.51
CA ARG A 287 6.78 13.98 -12.41
C ARG A 287 7.19 12.56 -12.01
N HIS A 288 6.47 11.94 -11.07
CA HIS A 288 6.68 10.54 -10.72
C HIS A 288 6.42 9.62 -11.93
N VAL A 289 5.35 9.88 -12.69
CA VAL A 289 5.06 9.15 -13.94
C VAL A 289 6.18 9.35 -14.95
N ALA A 290 6.69 10.56 -15.13
CA ALA A 290 7.79 10.83 -16.05
C ALA A 290 9.10 10.14 -15.63
N LEU A 291 9.37 10.03 -14.33
CA LEU A 291 10.51 9.27 -13.81
C LEU A 291 10.34 7.76 -14.09
N TRP A 292 9.14 7.22 -13.85
CA TRP A 292 8.81 5.83 -14.15
C TRP A 292 8.90 5.51 -15.64
N GLU A 293 8.39 6.39 -16.51
CA GLU A 293 8.54 6.26 -17.97
C GLU A 293 10.02 6.25 -18.38
N ALA A 294 10.87 7.06 -17.74
CA ALA A 294 12.30 7.08 -18.01
C ALA A 294 13.03 5.83 -17.53
N GLU A 295 12.59 5.20 -16.44
CA GLU A 295 13.09 3.89 -16.01
C GLU A 295 12.70 2.79 -16.99
N MET A 296 11.44 2.79 -17.46
CA MET A 296 10.99 1.85 -18.51
C MET A 296 11.82 1.99 -19.79
N ASP A 297 12.23 3.21 -20.14
CA ASP A 297 13.10 3.50 -21.28
C ASP A 297 14.60 3.30 -20.96
N HIS A 298 14.94 2.65 -19.83
CA HIS A 298 16.31 2.38 -19.35
C HIS A 298 17.21 3.62 -19.24
N SER A 299 16.61 4.81 -19.12
CA SER A 299 17.33 6.09 -19.08
C SER A 299 17.83 6.45 -17.68
N CYS A 300 17.23 5.84 -16.66
CA CYS A 300 17.61 5.91 -15.26
C CYS A 300 17.23 4.63 -14.51
N VAL A 301 17.68 4.49 -13.27
CA VAL A 301 17.23 3.49 -12.32
C VAL A 301 16.49 4.21 -11.20
N ILE A 302 15.24 3.84 -10.96
CA ILE A 302 14.57 4.26 -9.74
C ILE A 302 15.14 3.38 -8.64
N LYS A 303 15.69 4.03 -7.63
CA LYS A 303 16.13 3.34 -6.44
C LYS A 303 14.89 2.67 -5.86
N ASN A 304 14.84 1.34 -5.93
CA ASN A 304 13.88 0.50 -5.22
C ASN A 304 14.16 0.56 -3.72
N ASP A 305 14.09 1.77 -3.21
CA ASP A 305 14.08 2.06 -1.82
C ASP A 305 12.67 1.71 -1.36
N HIS A 306 12.50 0.47 -0.87
CA HIS A 306 11.50 0.20 0.18
C HIS A 306 11.62 1.21 1.35
N LYS A 307 12.73 1.97 1.40
CA LYS A 307 12.99 3.21 2.14
C LYS A 307 12.02 4.37 1.85
N ILE A 308 11.35 4.45 0.69
CA ILE A 308 10.49 5.59 0.32
C ILE A 308 9.14 5.57 1.04
N ILE A 309 8.68 4.41 1.51
CA ILE A 309 7.53 4.36 2.44
C ILE A 309 7.88 5.08 3.76
N LEU A 310 9.16 5.33 4.03
CA LEU A 310 9.67 5.62 5.36
C LEU A 310 10.60 6.85 5.49
N ASP A 311 10.96 7.52 4.39
CA ASP A 311 11.75 8.78 4.43
C ASP A 311 10.88 10.03 4.62
N SER A 312 9.62 9.90 5.07
CA SER A 312 8.86 11.04 5.62
C SER A 312 9.35 11.48 7.01
N GLN A 313 10.58 11.14 7.40
CA GLN A 313 11.17 11.52 8.70
C GLN A 313 12.17 12.66 8.64
N THR A 314 12.25 13.39 7.53
CA THR A 314 12.98 14.66 7.52
C THR A 314 12.11 15.73 6.87
N MET A 315 11.09 16.21 7.58
CA MET A 315 10.74 17.62 7.70
C MET A 315 9.54 17.72 8.68
N ASP A 316 9.66 18.67 9.60
CA ASP A 316 8.78 19.00 10.72
C ASP A 316 7.29 19.26 10.36
N ASP A 317 6.47 19.18 11.42
CA ASP A 317 5.17 19.81 11.63
C ASP A 317 3.86 19.16 11.09
N ASN A 318 3.55 17.92 11.49
CA ASN A 318 2.15 17.56 11.84
C ASN A 318 2.07 16.30 12.76
N PRO A 319 1.35 16.30 13.91
CA PRO A 319 1.48 15.26 14.94
C PRO A 319 0.57 14.02 14.76
N ARG A 320 0.07 13.72 13.55
CA ARG A 320 -0.89 12.60 13.37
C ARG A 320 -0.71 11.86 12.03
N GLY A 321 -0.12 10.66 12.07
CA GLY A 321 -0.11 9.69 10.97
C GLY A 321 1.21 8.90 10.91
N SER A 322 1.32 7.73 11.54
CA SER A 322 0.81 6.41 11.13
C SER A 322 1.65 5.72 10.04
N ASP A 323 2.89 5.39 10.37
CA ASP A 323 3.54 4.23 9.77
C ASP A 323 4.41 3.46 10.79
N ASP A 324 3.85 2.37 11.32
CA ASP A 324 4.51 1.40 12.20
C ASP A 324 5.29 0.31 11.41
N SER A 325 5.56 0.56 10.12
CA SER A 325 6.14 -0.45 9.24
C SER A 325 7.60 -0.75 9.59
N LEU A 326 7.86 -2.00 9.97
CA LEU A 326 9.20 -2.48 10.26
C LEU A 326 10.04 -2.60 8.99
N TRP A 327 11.12 -1.81 8.94
CA TRP A 327 12.09 -1.85 7.84
C TRP A 327 12.92 -3.13 7.83
N TYR A 328 12.48 -4.16 7.10
CA TYR A 328 13.35 -5.27 6.70
C TYR A 328 12.93 -5.83 5.36
N THR A 329 13.91 -6.30 4.60
CA THR A 329 13.67 -6.93 3.31
C THR A 329 13.31 -8.40 3.53
N TRP A 330 12.27 -8.86 2.83
CA TRP A 330 11.89 -10.27 2.78
C TRP A 330 12.58 -10.94 1.60
N ASP A 331 13.87 -11.24 1.78
CA ASP A 331 14.76 -11.76 0.75
C ASP A 331 15.62 -12.92 1.29
N ARG A 332 16.58 -13.37 0.48
CA ARG A 332 17.50 -14.45 0.84
C ARG A 332 18.42 -14.13 2.02
N GLU A 333 18.57 -12.86 2.39
CA GLU A 333 19.38 -12.41 3.53
C GLU A 333 18.54 -12.24 4.81
N PHE A 334 17.24 -12.53 4.74
CA PHE A 334 16.33 -12.47 5.87
C PHE A 334 16.83 -13.33 7.04
N SER A 335 16.80 -12.75 8.23
CA SER A 335 17.17 -13.42 9.47
C SER A 335 16.27 -12.93 10.61
N VAL A 336 15.76 -13.87 11.39
CA VAL A 336 14.94 -13.60 12.58
C VAL A 336 15.68 -12.70 13.57
N VAL A 337 17.00 -12.90 13.74
CA VAL A 337 17.83 -12.10 14.65
C VAL A 337 17.91 -10.63 14.19
N LYS A 338 18.14 -10.42 12.89
CA LYS A 338 18.16 -9.07 12.30
C LYS A 338 16.79 -8.39 12.45
N MET A 339 15.71 -9.14 12.20
CA MET A 339 14.33 -8.65 12.38
C MET A 339 14.09 -8.20 13.83
N MET A 340 14.40 -9.05 14.82
CA MET A 340 14.25 -8.72 16.25
C MET A 340 15.03 -7.46 16.65
N SER A 341 16.30 -7.35 16.23
CA SER A 341 17.13 -6.17 16.48
C SER A 341 16.47 -4.89 15.93
N ARG A 342 15.85 -4.99 14.75
CA ARG A 342 15.16 -3.86 14.14
C ARG A 342 13.86 -3.49 14.84
N VAL A 343 13.08 -4.48 15.29
CA VAL A 343 11.86 -4.25 16.10
C VAL A 343 12.20 -3.51 17.38
N ASN A 344 13.24 -3.96 18.10
CA ASN A 344 13.67 -3.31 19.32
C ASN A 344 14.11 -1.86 19.07
N SER A 345 14.84 -1.62 17.97
CA SER A 345 15.26 -0.28 17.57
C SER A 345 14.10 0.63 17.14
N LEU A 346 13.00 0.08 16.63
CA LEU A 346 11.77 0.83 16.33
C LEU A 346 11.07 1.22 17.62
N ASN A 347 10.87 0.26 18.53
CA ASN A 347 10.20 0.50 19.81
C ASN A 347 10.91 1.56 20.65
N VAL A 348 12.24 1.56 20.71
CA VAL A 348 13.03 2.60 21.40
C VAL A 348 12.80 3.99 20.80
N ARG A 349 12.73 4.09 19.47
CA ARG A 349 12.47 5.37 18.79
C ARG A 349 11.06 5.89 19.03
N GLU A 350 10.07 5.02 18.98
CA GLU A 350 8.69 5.40 19.27
C GLU A 350 8.53 5.85 20.73
N GLU A 351 9.16 5.17 21.69
CA GLU A 351 9.20 5.63 23.08
C GLU A 351 9.81 7.03 23.23
N HIS A 352 10.91 7.32 22.52
CA HIS A 352 11.53 8.65 22.53
C HIS A 352 10.57 9.72 22.00
N ARG A 353 9.95 9.47 20.84
CA ARG A 353 9.00 10.40 20.19
C ARG A 353 7.78 10.69 21.05
N LEU A 354 7.26 9.66 21.71
CA LEU A 354 6.13 9.83 22.63
C LEU A 354 6.51 10.70 23.83
N SER A 355 7.72 10.54 24.34
CA SER A 355 8.25 11.39 25.41
C SER A 355 8.38 12.85 24.96
N GLU A 356 8.95 13.11 23.78
CA GLU A 356 9.08 14.45 23.21
C GLU A 356 7.71 15.10 22.96
N ASN A 357 6.79 14.38 22.34
CA ASN A 357 5.42 14.84 22.08
C ASN A 357 4.68 15.16 23.38
N PHE A 358 4.85 14.32 24.41
CA PHE A 358 4.26 14.55 25.72
C PHE A 358 4.83 15.80 26.39
N GLN A 359 6.15 16.01 26.33
CA GLN A 359 6.79 17.22 26.84
C GLN A 359 6.31 18.48 26.11
N ALA A 360 6.22 18.43 24.78
CA ALA A 360 5.71 19.53 23.96
C ALA A 360 4.23 19.85 24.27
N ALA A 361 3.39 18.83 24.45
CA ALA A 361 2.00 18.99 24.84
C ALA A 361 1.86 19.62 26.24
N CYS A 362 2.64 19.14 27.22
CA CYS A 362 2.67 19.70 28.57
C CYS A 362 3.13 21.17 28.57
N ALA A 363 4.16 21.51 27.79
CA ALA A 363 4.64 22.88 27.65
C ALA A 363 3.56 23.78 27.01
N SER A 364 2.84 23.29 25.99
CA SER A 364 1.73 24.01 25.37
C SER A 364 0.57 24.26 26.36
N ILE A 365 0.18 23.25 27.15
CA ILE A 365 -0.90 23.38 28.16
C ILE A 365 -0.52 24.40 29.24
N SER A 366 0.74 24.42 29.68
CA SER A 366 1.22 25.40 30.68
C SER A 366 1.13 26.86 30.19
N LYS A 367 1.19 27.08 28.87
CA LYS A 367 1.15 28.39 28.23
C LYS A 367 -0.26 29.01 28.18
N TYR A 368 -1.32 28.20 28.30
CA TYR A 368 -2.72 28.64 28.20
C TYR A 368 -3.52 28.58 29.52
N GLY A 369 -2.85 28.35 30.66
CA GLY A 369 -3.44 28.59 31.98
C GLY A 369 -4.59 27.68 32.41
N ALA A 370 -4.58 26.41 32.03
CA ALA A 370 -5.53 25.41 32.58
C ALA A 370 -4.97 24.75 33.86
N GLY A 371 -5.83 24.53 34.85
CA GLY A 371 -5.54 23.96 36.18
C GLY A 371 -4.98 22.53 36.19
N PRO A 372 -4.89 21.87 37.37
CA PRO A 372 -3.94 20.79 37.63
C PRO A 372 -4.08 19.64 36.63
N ALA A 373 -2.90 19.14 36.22
CA ALA A 373 -2.70 18.13 35.20
C ALA A 373 -3.70 16.96 35.35
N VAL A 374 -4.53 16.76 34.33
CA VAL A 374 -5.27 15.52 34.17
C VAL A 374 -4.24 14.40 34.08
N GLN A 375 -4.18 13.53 35.10
CA GLN A 375 -3.49 12.25 35.01
C GLN A 375 -4.27 11.40 34.00
N LEU A 376 -3.95 11.58 32.72
CA LEU A 376 -4.37 10.63 31.68
C LEU A 376 -3.61 9.34 31.94
N GLY A 377 -4.35 8.29 32.33
CA GLY A 377 -3.82 6.95 32.52
C GLY A 377 -2.98 6.54 31.32
N LYS A 378 -1.89 5.81 31.58
CA LYS A 378 -0.92 5.31 30.60
C LYS A 378 -1.61 5.02 29.25
N GLN A 379 -1.50 5.93 28.28
CA GLN A 379 -1.85 5.60 26.90
C GLN A 379 -0.87 4.49 26.50
N ARG A 380 -1.35 3.24 26.53
CA ARG A 380 -0.59 2.10 26.04
C ARG A 380 -0.41 2.34 24.54
N THR A 381 0.81 2.64 24.16
CA THR A 381 1.16 2.80 22.76
C THR A 381 1.14 1.42 22.10
N SER A 382 0.72 1.36 20.84
CA SER A 382 0.73 0.14 20.04
C SER A 382 2.18 -0.26 19.77
N LYS A 383 2.87 -0.83 20.77
CA LYS A 383 4.20 -1.38 20.58
C LYS A 383 4.13 -2.44 19.50
N THR A 384 5.07 -2.37 18.56
CA THR A 384 5.25 -3.45 17.61
C THR A 384 5.94 -4.59 18.35
N CYS A 385 5.31 -5.76 18.42
CA CYS A 385 5.82 -6.88 19.19
C CYS A 385 5.97 -8.14 18.33
N ILE A 386 6.99 -8.92 18.64
CA ILE A 386 7.12 -10.30 18.17
C ILE A 386 6.55 -11.19 19.27
N ILE A 387 5.55 -11.99 18.93
CA ILE A 387 4.96 -12.98 19.84
C ILE A 387 5.55 -14.34 19.44
N SER A 388 6.25 -14.99 20.38
CA SER A 388 6.72 -16.38 20.26
C SER A 388 5.99 -17.25 21.29
N HIS A 389 6.01 -18.58 21.05
CA HIS A 389 5.24 -19.58 21.80
C HIS A 389 5.18 -19.35 23.31
N GLY A 390 3.95 -19.31 23.85
CA GLY A 390 3.66 -19.21 25.29
C GLY A 390 3.25 -17.83 25.81
N CYS A 391 3.25 -16.78 24.98
CA CYS A 391 2.66 -15.50 25.35
C CYS A 391 1.17 -15.49 24.98
N PRO A 392 0.24 -15.28 25.94
CA PRO A 392 -1.16 -15.04 25.59
C PRO A 392 -1.18 -13.84 24.65
N ILE A 393 -1.82 -14.03 23.49
CA ILE A 393 -2.04 -12.96 22.52
C ILE A 393 -2.75 -11.83 23.29
N LEU A 394 -2.00 -10.76 23.52
CA LEU A 394 -2.31 -9.66 24.43
C LEU A 394 -3.74 -9.15 24.25
N ASP A 395 -4.42 -8.91 25.39
CA ASP A 395 -5.69 -8.20 25.60
C ASP A 395 -6.23 -7.52 24.33
N LEU A 396 -7.18 -8.17 23.68
CA LEU A 396 -7.94 -7.69 22.53
C LEU A 396 -8.97 -6.59 22.89
N ASP A 397 -8.83 -5.94 24.04
CA ASP A 397 -9.66 -4.83 24.51
C ASP A 397 -9.51 -3.53 23.67
N VAL A 398 -8.87 -3.61 22.49
CA VAL A 398 -8.62 -2.47 21.59
C VAL A 398 -9.03 -2.80 20.14
N LEU A 399 -10.17 -3.48 19.98
CA LEU A 399 -10.89 -3.57 18.70
C LEU A 399 -12.08 -2.61 18.68
#